data_AF-A0A6B1F684-F1
#
_entry.id   AF-A0A6B1F684-F1
#
_cell.length_a   1.000
_cell.length_b   1.000
_cell.length_c   1.000
_cell.angle_alpha   90.00
_cell.angle_beta   90.00
_cell.angle_gamma   90.00
#
_symmetry.space_group_name_H-M   'P 1'
#
loop_
_entity.id
_entity.type
_entity.pdbx_description
1 polymer ?
#
loop_
_entity_poly.entity_id
_entity_poly.type
_entity_poly.pdbx_seq_one_letter_code
_entity_poly.pdbx_strand_id
1 'polypeptide(L)'
;MQDKIIRKKRLGLGKNSNRKKARNRYWVFGYHPVKAALLNPNRVFHRLILTQNAANKLQKDMGTLDHLKPEIRSSKFIADLLGSDATHQGFALEVEPLPEYGLSSLDLSDV
;
A
#
# COMPACT_ATOMS: atom_id res chain seq x y z
N MET A 1 -13.64 7.99 57.63
CA MET A 1 -14.67 8.20 56.60
C MET A 1 -14.13 9.23 55.62
N GLN A 2 -13.92 8.79 54.37
CA GLN A 2 -13.89 9.50 53.06
C GLN A 2 -13.53 11.00 53.01
N ASP A 3 -12.71 11.55 52.10
CA ASP A 3 -12.40 11.17 50.71
C ASP A 3 -11.06 11.76 50.24
N LYS A 4 -10.29 10.96 49.48
CA LYS A 4 -9.15 11.39 48.66
C LYS A 4 -9.65 11.72 47.25
N ILE A 5 -9.68 12.99 46.87
CA ILE A 5 -9.92 13.39 45.46
C ILE A 5 -8.60 13.26 44.69
N ILE A 6 -8.48 12.17 43.93
CA ILE A 6 -7.35 11.85 43.07
C ILE A 6 -7.46 12.69 41.78
N ARG A 7 -6.56 13.67 41.62
CA ARG A 7 -6.23 14.23 40.30
C ARG A 7 -5.41 13.20 39.51
N LYS A 8 -5.61 13.23 38.19
CA LYS A 8 -4.67 12.82 37.11
C LYS A 8 -4.93 11.43 36.49
N LYS A 9 -5.51 11.43 35.29
CA LYS A 9 -4.82 11.21 34.00
C LYS A 9 -5.86 10.74 32.96
N ARG A 10 -6.19 11.62 32.01
CA ARG A 10 -6.97 11.24 30.81
C ARG A 10 -6.19 10.13 30.10
N LEU A 11 -6.77 8.94 30.02
CA LEU A 11 -6.23 7.82 29.27
C LEU A 11 -6.34 8.16 27.78
N GLY A 12 -5.29 8.77 27.23
CA GLY A 12 -5.05 8.77 25.79
C GLY A 12 -4.71 7.34 25.38
N LEU A 13 -5.66 6.64 24.77
CA LEU A 13 -5.38 5.40 24.04
C LEU A 13 -4.76 5.75 22.68
N GLY A 14 -3.57 6.35 22.71
CA GLY A 14 -2.64 6.26 21.59
C GLY A 14 -2.05 4.86 21.62
N LYS A 15 -2.67 3.91 20.92
CA LYS A 15 -2.11 2.55 20.81
C LYS A 15 -0.85 2.62 19.96
N ASN A 16 0.29 2.66 20.67
CA ASN A 16 1.61 2.28 20.20
C ASN A 16 1.52 1.00 19.36
N SER A 17 1.57 1.13 18.04
CA SER A 17 1.84 0.02 17.12
C SER A 17 3.31 0.02 16.71
N ASN A 18 4.21 0.24 17.69
CA ASN A 18 5.60 -0.22 17.60
C ASN A 18 5.67 -1.75 17.82
N ARG A 19 4.74 -2.49 17.20
CA ARG A 19 4.91 -3.92 16.99
C ARG A 19 5.92 -4.03 15.86
N LYS A 20 7.10 -4.58 16.15
CA LYS A 20 8.11 -5.00 15.17
C LYS A 20 7.40 -5.39 13.87
N LYS A 21 7.45 -4.51 12.85
CA LYS A 21 6.78 -4.70 11.57
C LYS A 21 7.32 -6.00 10.98
N ALA A 22 6.60 -7.11 11.17
CA ALA A 22 6.59 -8.14 10.15
C ALA A 22 6.35 -7.38 8.85
N ARG A 23 7.24 -7.55 7.87
CA ARG A 23 7.17 -6.87 6.58
C ARG A 23 5.89 -7.34 5.90
N ASN A 24 4.75 -6.78 6.29
CA ASN A 24 3.42 -7.24 5.87
C ASN A 24 3.17 -6.73 4.46
N ARG A 25 3.99 -7.21 3.53
CA ARG A 25 3.95 -6.83 2.12
C ARG A 25 2.89 -7.68 1.43
N TYR A 26 2.24 -7.08 0.45
CA TYR A 26 1.28 -7.79 -0.39
C TYR A 26 1.39 -7.29 -1.83
N TRP A 27 0.77 -8.02 -2.74
CA TRP A 27 0.75 -7.68 -4.14
C TRP A 27 -0.52 -6.91 -4.50
N VAL A 28 -0.34 -5.81 -5.21
CA VAL A 28 -1.38 -5.09 -5.95
C VAL A 28 -1.21 -5.44 -7.42
N PHE A 29 -2.30 -5.75 -8.13
CA PHE A 29 -2.24 -6.21 -9.51
C PHE A 29 -3.33 -5.58 -10.37
N GLY A 30 -3.11 -5.61 -11.69
CA GLY A 30 -3.93 -4.89 -12.66
C GLY A 30 -3.44 -3.46 -12.92
N TYR A 31 -3.75 -2.92 -14.10
CA TYR A 31 -3.25 -1.60 -14.52
C TYR A 31 -3.68 -0.46 -13.58
N HIS A 32 -4.98 -0.34 -13.29
CA HIS A 32 -5.50 0.79 -12.50
C HIS A 32 -5.02 0.77 -11.04
N PRO A 33 -5.08 -0.36 -10.30
CA PRO A 33 -4.58 -0.40 -8.93
C PRO A 33 -3.07 -0.14 -8.84
N VAL A 34 -2.28 -0.68 -9.78
CA VAL A 34 -0.82 -0.43 -9.81
C VAL A 34 -0.52 1.04 -10.13
N LYS A 35 -1.19 1.63 -11.13
CA LYS A 35 -1.05 3.07 -11.44
C LYS A 35 -1.42 3.94 -10.23
N ALA A 36 -2.53 3.66 -9.58
CA ALA A 36 -2.96 4.40 -8.39
C ALA A 36 -1.97 4.26 -7.23
N ALA A 37 -1.39 3.07 -7.04
CA ALA A 37 -0.37 2.84 -6.02
C ALA A 37 0.94 3.60 -6.32
N LEU A 38 1.37 3.65 -7.58
CA LEU A 38 2.56 4.39 -8.01
C LEU A 38 2.40 5.92 -7.87
N LEU A 39 1.18 6.43 -8.09
CA LEU A 39 0.87 7.86 -7.96
C LEU A 39 0.64 8.31 -6.51
N ASN A 40 0.54 7.39 -5.55
CA ASN A 40 0.28 7.72 -4.15
C ASN A 40 1.61 7.95 -3.40
N PRO A 41 1.95 9.18 -3.01
CA PRO A 41 3.23 9.48 -2.35
C PRO A 41 3.37 8.84 -0.97
N ASN A 42 2.26 8.48 -0.33
CA ASN A 42 2.26 7.76 0.95
C ASN A 42 2.46 6.25 0.79
N ARG A 43 2.55 5.75 -0.45
CA ARG A 43 2.69 4.32 -0.72
C ARG A 43 4.16 3.94 -0.82
N VAL A 44 4.55 2.93 -0.02
CA VAL A 44 5.85 2.28 -0.11
C VAL A 44 5.73 1.04 -0.98
N PHE A 45 6.54 0.98 -2.03
CA PHE A 45 6.63 -0.14 -2.97
C PHE A 45 8.04 -0.73 -3.00
N HIS A 46 8.14 -2.02 -3.34
CA HIS A 46 9.39 -2.78 -3.29
C HIS A 46 9.76 -3.40 -4.63
N ARG A 47 8.80 -3.99 -5.35
CA ARG A 47 9.03 -4.68 -6.62
C ARG A 47 7.91 -4.41 -7.61
N LEU A 48 8.27 -4.00 -8.81
CA LEU A 48 7.33 -3.84 -9.93
C LEU A 48 7.64 -4.91 -10.96
N ILE A 49 6.71 -5.84 -11.16
CA ILE A 49 6.82 -6.92 -12.14
C ILE A 49 5.82 -6.65 -13.25
N LEU A 50 6.34 -6.57 -14.48
CA LEU A 50 5.55 -6.26 -15.67
C LEU A 50 5.81 -7.29 -16.76
N THR A 51 4.81 -7.54 -17.60
CA THR A 51 5.08 -8.07 -18.95
C THR A 51 5.65 -6.97 -19.83
N GLN A 52 6.27 -7.33 -20.96
CA GLN A 52 6.79 -6.34 -21.91
C GLN A 52 5.70 -5.36 -22.37
N ASN A 53 4.51 -5.87 -22.71
CA ASN A 53 3.38 -5.04 -23.13
C ASN A 53 2.88 -4.11 -22.01
N ALA A 54 2.85 -4.60 -20.77
CA ALA A 54 2.48 -3.81 -19.61
C ALA A 54 3.50 -2.69 -19.33
N ALA A 55 4.80 -2.97 -19.46
CA ALA A 55 5.86 -1.97 -19.35
C ALA A 55 5.73 -0.87 -20.40
N ASN A 56 5.52 -1.24 -21.67
CA ASN A 56 5.33 -0.27 -22.75
C ASN A 56 4.09 0.61 -22.51
N LYS A 57 2.98 0.01 -22.04
CA LYS A 57 1.76 0.75 -21.68
C LYS A 57 2.01 1.71 -20.52
N LEU A 58 2.67 1.25 -19.47
CA LEU A 58 2.97 2.09 -18.30
C LEU A 58 3.85 3.28 -18.68
N GLN A 59 4.90 3.03 -19.47
CA GLN A 59 5.81 4.06 -19.96
C GLN A 59 5.08 5.10 -20.82
N LYS A 60 4.16 4.67 -21.69
CA LYS A 60 3.33 5.58 -22.48
C LYS A 60 2.43 6.47 -21.61
N ASP A 61 1.87 5.91 -20.54
CA ASP A 61 0.86 6.59 -19.73
C ASP A 61 1.45 7.42 -18.57
N MET A 62 2.64 7.08 -18.08
CA MET A 62 3.29 7.73 -16.92
C MET A 62 4.70 8.25 -17.17
N GLY A 63 5.31 7.91 -18.31
CA GLY A 63 6.72 8.19 -18.57
C GLY A 63 7.67 7.23 -17.84
N THR A 64 8.90 7.69 -17.63
CA THR A 64 9.95 6.92 -16.94
C THR A 64 9.74 6.99 -15.43
N LEU A 65 9.90 5.85 -14.73
CA LEU A 65 9.86 5.79 -13.27
C LEU A 65 11.29 5.91 -12.73
N ASP A 66 11.63 7.04 -12.11
CA ASP A 66 13.00 7.29 -11.65
C ASP A 66 13.40 6.45 -10.42
N HIS A 67 12.42 6.03 -9.62
CA HIS A 67 12.65 5.37 -8.33
C HIS A 67 12.38 3.85 -8.34
N LEU A 68 11.95 3.28 -9.47
CA LEU A 68 11.59 1.88 -9.53
C LEU A 68 11.80 1.29 -10.93
N LYS A 69 12.79 0.40 -11.05
CA LYS A 69 13.04 -0.33 -12.29
C LYS A 69 12.11 -1.56 -12.38
N PRO A 70 11.29 -1.69 -13.45
CA PRO A 70 10.46 -2.87 -13.63
C PRO A 70 11.27 -4.14 -13.89
N GLU A 71 10.86 -5.24 -13.27
CA GLU A 71 11.28 -6.60 -13.61
C GLU A 71 10.39 -7.14 -14.74
N ILE A 72 10.96 -7.33 -15.93
CA ILE A 72 10.20 -7.90 -17.06
C ILE A 72 10.10 -9.42 -16.92
N ARG A 73 8.86 -9.93 -16.86
CA ARG A 73 8.53 -11.35 -16.69
C ARG A 73 7.36 -11.77 -17.59
N SER A 74 7.14 -13.08 -17.72
CA SER A 74 6.03 -13.62 -18.50
C SER A 74 4.69 -13.45 -17.78
N SER A 75 3.59 -13.46 -18.55
CA SER A 75 2.24 -13.46 -17.96
C SER A 75 2.02 -14.65 -17.02
N LYS A 76 2.54 -15.83 -17.41
CA LYS A 76 2.49 -17.05 -16.59
C LYS A 76 3.20 -16.88 -15.25
N PHE A 77 4.37 -16.25 -15.23
CA PHE A 77 5.08 -15.98 -13.97
C PHE A 77 4.23 -15.14 -13.01
N ILE A 78 3.54 -14.12 -13.53
CA ILE A 78 2.68 -13.26 -12.71
C ILE A 78 1.46 -14.03 -12.21
N ALA A 79 0.84 -14.87 -13.04
CA ALA A 79 -0.27 -15.74 -12.62
C ALA A 79 0.17 -16.74 -11.53
N ASP A 80 1.33 -17.37 -11.69
CA ASP A 80 1.89 -18.29 -10.69
C ASP A 80 2.22 -17.57 -9.37
N LEU A 81 2.62 -16.29 -9.43
CA LEU A 81 2.92 -15.45 -8.27
C LEU A 81 1.66 -14.99 -7.50
N LEU A 82 0.58 -14.65 -8.22
CA LEU A 82 -0.62 -14.06 -7.63
C LEU A 82 -1.75 -15.06 -7.37
N GLY A 83 -1.68 -16.24 -7.98
CA GLY A 83 -2.78 -17.19 -8.09
C GLY A 83 -3.49 -17.07 -9.44
N SER A 84 -4.00 -18.20 -9.94
CA SER A 84 -4.58 -18.33 -11.29
C SER A 84 -5.81 -17.46 -11.56
N ASP A 85 -6.53 -17.07 -10.51
CA ASP A 85 -7.80 -16.34 -10.64
C ASP A 85 -7.61 -14.81 -10.72
N ALA A 86 -6.37 -14.32 -10.59
CA ALA A 86 -6.07 -12.89 -10.60
C ALA A 86 -6.07 -12.30 -12.02
N THR A 87 -6.99 -11.36 -12.29
CA THR A 87 -6.96 -10.57 -13.55
C THR A 87 -5.90 -9.48 -13.47
N HIS A 88 -4.64 -9.86 -13.66
CA HIS A 88 -3.49 -8.98 -13.44
C HIS A 88 -3.12 -8.11 -14.65
N GLN A 89 -3.57 -8.45 -15.88
CA GLN A 89 -3.29 -7.69 -17.12
C GLN A 89 -1.78 -7.46 -17.40
N GLY A 90 -0.94 -8.31 -16.83
CA GLY A 90 0.53 -8.19 -16.88
C GLY A 90 1.15 -7.20 -15.88
N PHE A 91 0.42 -6.74 -14.86
CA PHE A 91 0.90 -5.81 -13.83
C PHE A 91 0.88 -6.45 -12.43
N ALA A 92 1.99 -6.36 -11.70
CA ALA A 92 2.06 -6.69 -10.28
C ALA A 92 3.04 -5.77 -9.55
N LEU A 93 2.65 -5.26 -8.38
CA LEU A 93 3.43 -4.35 -7.54
C LEU A 93 3.41 -4.85 -6.09
N GLU A 94 4.58 -5.14 -5.53
CA GLU A 94 4.73 -5.47 -4.11
C GLU A 94 4.77 -4.18 -3.29
N VAL A 95 3.90 -4.07 -2.29
CA VAL A 95 3.68 -2.85 -1.51
C VAL A 95 3.55 -3.14 -0.02
N GLU A 96 3.80 -2.13 0.80
CA GLU A 96 3.37 -2.13 2.20
C GLU A 96 1.93 -1.63 2.34
N PRO A 97 1.25 -1.94 3.47
CA PRO A 97 -0.03 -1.35 3.82
C PRO A 97 0.13 0.15 4.01
N LEU A 98 -0.89 0.90 3.63
CA LEU A 98 -0.95 2.32 3.94
C LEU A 98 -0.99 2.53 5.46
N PRO A 99 -0.56 3.71 5.95
CA PRO A 99 -0.76 4.08 7.35
C PRO A 99 -2.24 3.93 7.75
N GLU A 100 -2.48 3.36 8.92
CA GLU A 100 -3.83 3.27 9.48
C GLU A 100 -4.20 4.62 10.10
N TYR A 101 -5.32 5.19 9.64
CA TYR A 101 -5.93 6.37 10.23
C TYR A 101 -7.19 5.96 10.99
N GLY A 102 -7.28 6.31 12.27
CA GLY A 102 -8.48 6.06 13.07
C GLY A 102 -9.61 7.02 12.69
N LEU A 103 -10.86 6.63 12.97
CA LEU A 103 -12.05 7.48 12.74
C LEU A 103 -11.93 8.87 13.40
N SER A 104 -11.16 8.99 14.49
CA SER A 104 -10.88 10.25 15.18
C SER A 104 -10.06 11.25 14.36
N SER A 105 -9.52 10.85 13.20
CA SER A 105 -8.79 11.74 12.29
C SER A 105 -9.68 12.38 11.21
N LEU A 106 -10.95 11.97 11.13
CA LEU A 106 -11.92 12.59 10.25
C LEU A 106 -12.38 13.89 10.93
N ASP A 107 -12.01 15.02 10.35
CA ASP A 107 -12.59 16.29 10.74
C ASP A 107 -13.99 16.38 10.14
N LEU A 108 -15.01 16.33 11.00
CA LEU A 108 -16.41 16.40 10.61
C LEU A 108 -16.97 17.83 10.68
N SER A 109 -16.10 18.84 10.78
CA SER A 109 -16.52 20.25 10.86
C SER A 109 -17.13 20.80 9.57
N ASP A 110 -16.98 20.10 8.44
CA ASP A 110 -17.33 20.59 7.09
C ASP A 110 -18.60 19.94 6.51
N VAL A 111 -19.55 19.50 7.34
CA VAL A 111 -20.88 19.01 6.90
C VAL A 111 -22.01 19.87 7.43
#